data_AF-A0A937N4R2-F1
#
_entry.id   AF-A0A937N4R2-F1
#
_cell.length_a   1.000
_cell.length_b   1.000
_cell.length_c   1.000
_cell.angle_alpha   90.00
_cell.angle_beta   90.00
_cell.angle_gamma   90.00
#
_symmetry.space_group_name_H-M   'P 1'
#
loop_
_entity.id
_entity.type
_entity.pdbx_description
1 polymer ?
#
loop_
_entity_poly.entity_id
_entity_poly.type
_entity_poly.pdbx_seq_one_letter_code
_entity_poly.pdbx_strand_id
1 'polypeptide(L)'
;MAYVVPKVTETPKAGERDVLLVANGDLRLTANQNCWAAQKDMEATLAKAVAGCGYKLVRAHPYKKNEKHGFIGSQKEGMQVFAGIDPKCRLIVAEAVWQYSHHILHGLISHEGPILTVANWSGTWPGLVGMLNLNGSMTKAGVKYSTLWSEDFTDDAFQDNLRTWLDKGQVRHKVNHATPLAKVKVGQQEQKLGEALAAQVKREKAIMGVFDEGCMGMFNAIIPDHLLNPTGVYKERLSQSALYYETTQVSKDEAQAVRQWMEKKGVTFQTGPSHAKHLTDAQILKQCKMYIAAVRIADDFGCDLIGIQYQQGLKDLLPASDLVEGTLNNADRPPVRSRDGRRVLYKGEPVTHFNEVDECAGLDGLMTYRVHKTMGQPVENTLHDMRWGDWDASGSTKEYVWVFLISGSVPPAHLEGGWKGVTSERQPAMYFPNGGGTIKGISKLGEIVWSRVFIENKKLKMDLGRAGVIELPQEETERRWQATTPQWPIMHAVTYGVSRDQMMARHKSNHIQVAYANSAVEADKAMLAKACMAKAMGMEVAICGTKKSGKGWT
;
A
#
# COMPACT_ATOMS: atom_id res chain seq x y z
N MET A 1 33.94 25.05 -37.38
CA MET A 1 32.58 24.48 -37.57
C MET A 1 31.69 25.04 -36.47
N ALA A 2 30.50 25.56 -36.79
CA ALA A 2 29.55 26.02 -35.78
C ALA A 2 28.57 24.87 -35.47
N TYR A 3 28.43 24.54 -34.19
CA TYR A 3 27.45 23.55 -33.74
C TYR A 3 26.03 24.13 -33.78
N VAL A 4 25.05 23.31 -34.14
CA VAL A 4 23.64 23.68 -33.99
C VAL A 4 23.25 23.50 -32.53
N VAL A 5 22.98 24.61 -31.84
CA VAL A 5 22.53 24.60 -30.44
C VAL A 5 21.01 24.37 -30.43
N PRO A 6 20.49 23.34 -29.74
CA PRO A 6 19.05 23.11 -29.65
C PRO A 6 18.37 24.26 -28.92
N LYS A 7 17.24 24.74 -29.45
CA LYS A 7 16.37 25.71 -28.77
C LYS A 7 15.40 24.97 -27.85
N VAL A 8 15.28 25.43 -26.62
CA VAL A 8 14.28 24.93 -25.67
C VAL A 8 12.91 25.51 -26.06
N THR A 9 11.87 24.68 -26.00
CA THR A 9 10.48 25.12 -26.25
C THR A 9 10.08 26.17 -25.22
N GLU A 10 9.58 27.32 -25.68
CA GLU A 10 8.97 28.32 -24.79
C GLU A 10 7.59 27.83 -24.33
N THR A 11 7.34 27.87 -23.01
CA THR A 11 6.07 27.48 -22.40
C THR A 11 5.19 28.71 -22.16
N PRO A 12 3.87 28.65 -22.40
CA PRO A 12 2.95 29.72 -22.04
C PRO A 12 3.01 30.02 -20.55
N LYS A 13 3.14 31.29 -20.17
CA LYS A 13 3.09 31.72 -18.76
C LYS A 13 1.66 31.60 -18.24
N ALA A 14 1.50 31.06 -17.03
CA ALA A 14 0.22 31.09 -16.34
C ALA A 14 -0.12 32.53 -15.89
N GLY A 15 -1.40 32.92 -15.90
CA GLY A 15 -1.82 34.19 -15.30
C GLY A 15 -1.55 34.22 -13.79
N GLU A 16 -1.43 35.40 -13.19
CA GLU A 16 -1.09 35.55 -11.76
C GLU A 16 -2.08 34.83 -10.81
N ARG A 17 -3.35 34.74 -11.24
CA ARG A 17 -4.43 34.07 -10.52
C ARG A 17 -4.83 32.72 -11.15
N ASP A 18 -4.07 32.24 -12.14
CA ASP A 18 -4.27 30.90 -12.68
C ASP A 18 -3.55 29.87 -11.80
N VAL A 19 -4.21 28.74 -11.58
CA VAL A 19 -3.67 27.55 -10.93
C VAL A 19 -3.83 26.42 -11.92
N LEU A 20 -2.72 25.79 -12.31
CA LEU A 20 -2.79 24.66 -13.23
C LEU A 20 -3.25 23.41 -12.50
N LEU A 21 -4.07 22.61 -13.17
CA LEU A 21 -4.53 21.31 -12.69
C LEU A 21 -4.01 20.21 -13.59
N VAL A 22 -3.36 19.22 -12.98
CA VAL A 22 -3.10 17.91 -13.58
C VAL A 22 -3.90 16.83 -12.84
N ALA A 23 -4.24 15.78 -13.57
CA ALA A 23 -5.02 14.66 -13.05
C ALA A 23 -4.35 13.40 -13.58
N ASN A 24 -3.70 12.65 -12.68
CA ASN A 24 -3.00 11.45 -13.05
C ASN A 24 -3.96 10.25 -13.09
N GLY A 25 -3.63 9.26 -13.90
CA GLY A 25 -4.45 8.07 -14.06
C GLY A 25 -3.69 6.78 -13.85
N ASP A 26 -4.47 5.71 -13.99
CA ASP A 26 -4.00 4.34 -14.11
C ASP A 26 -3.40 4.12 -15.51
N LEU A 27 -2.51 3.13 -15.65
CA LEU A 27 -2.03 2.68 -16.95
C LEU A 27 -3.13 1.89 -17.70
N ARG A 28 -4.04 1.26 -16.96
CA ARG A 28 -5.14 0.46 -17.50
C ARG A 28 -6.27 1.37 -18.00
N LEU A 29 -6.54 1.30 -19.30
CA LEU A 29 -7.59 2.10 -19.95
C LEU A 29 -8.98 1.91 -19.32
N THR A 30 -9.35 0.67 -18.97
CA THR A 30 -10.64 0.36 -18.34
C THR A 30 -10.84 1.05 -17.01
N ALA A 31 -9.79 1.12 -16.17
CA ALA A 31 -9.83 1.83 -14.90
C ALA A 31 -10.05 3.33 -15.12
N ASN A 32 -9.31 3.93 -16.05
CA ASN A 32 -9.46 5.35 -16.40
C ASN A 32 -10.86 5.68 -16.94
N GLN A 33 -11.42 4.83 -17.81
CA GLN A 33 -12.76 5.03 -18.36
C GLN A 33 -13.85 4.97 -17.28
N ASN A 34 -13.76 3.98 -16.39
CA ASN A 34 -14.76 3.77 -15.35
C ASN A 34 -14.73 4.85 -14.26
N CYS A 35 -13.55 5.41 -13.97
CA CYS A 35 -13.40 6.41 -12.92
C CYS A 35 -13.50 7.86 -13.41
N TRP A 36 -13.58 8.09 -14.73
CA TRP A 36 -13.53 9.45 -15.29
C TRP A 36 -14.65 10.37 -14.78
N ALA A 37 -15.88 9.84 -14.63
CA ALA A 37 -17.00 10.64 -14.14
C ALA A 37 -16.71 11.21 -12.74
N ALA A 38 -16.22 10.37 -11.83
CA ALA A 38 -15.87 10.77 -10.47
C ALA A 38 -14.77 11.84 -10.43
N GLN A 39 -13.73 11.68 -11.25
CA GLN A 39 -12.67 12.69 -11.36
C GLN A 39 -13.20 14.01 -11.90
N LYS A 40 -14.03 13.99 -12.96
CA LYS A 40 -14.61 15.20 -13.54
C LYS A 40 -15.48 15.95 -12.53
N ASP A 41 -16.26 15.23 -11.74
CA ASP A 41 -17.11 15.82 -10.70
C ASP A 41 -16.27 16.44 -9.58
N MET A 42 -15.22 15.74 -9.12
CA MET A 42 -14.24 16.27 -8.17
C MET A 42 -13.55 17.54 -8.69
N GLU A 43 -13.16 17.58 -9.96
CA GLU A 43 -12.55 18.77 -10.56
C GLU A 43 -13.52 19.94 -10.63
N ALA A 44 -14.80 19.69 -10.88
CA ALA A 44 -15.82 20.73 -10.91
C ALA A 44 -16.07 21.33 -9.51
N THR A 45 -16.11 20.51 -8.47
CA THR A 45 -16.24 21.00 -7.08
C THR A 45 -14.98 21.73 -6.61
N LEU A 46 -13.80 21.20 -6.92
CA LEU A 46 -12.53 21.86 -6.64
C LEU A 46 -12.39 23.20 -7.39
N ALA A 47 -12.83 23.28 -8.64
CA ALA A 47 -12.83 24.53 -9.40
C ALA A 47 -13.69 25.62 -8.74
N LYS A 48 -14.84 25.24 -8.15
CA LYS A 48 -15.68 26.17 -7.38
C LYS A 48 -14.98 26.66 -6.11
N ALA A 49 -14.30 25.77 -5.38
CA ALA A 49 -13.54 26.15 -4.19
C ALA A 49 -12.38 27.11 -4.51
N VAL A 50 -11.63 26.83 -5.59
CA VAL A 50 -10.54 27.71 -6.07
C VAL A 50 -11.09 29.06 -6.53
N ALA A 51 -12.23 29.08 -7.23
CA ALA A 51 -12.92 30.30 -7.64
C ALA A 51 -13.42 31.13 -6.45
N GLY A 52 -13.92 30.48 -5.39
CA GLY A 52 -14.30 31.12 -4.14
C GLY A 52 -13.15 31.84 -3.43
N CYS A 53 -11.91 31.45 -3.71
CA CYS A 53 -10.70 32.12 -3.23
C CYS A 53 -10.16 33.20 -4.19
N GLY A 54 -10.84 33.48 -5.30
CA GLY A 54 -10.42 34.49 -6.29
C GLY A 54 -9.35 34.02 -7.28
N TYR A 55 -9.19 32.70 -7.45
CA TYR A 55 -8.27 32.09 -8.42
C TYR A 55 -9.04 31.31 -9.48
N LYS A 56 -8.40 31.03 -10.62
CA LYS A 56 -8.97 30.23 -11.71
C LYS A 56 -8.23 28.90 -11.82
N LEU A 57 -8.96 27.79 -11.75
CA LEU A 57 -8.41 26.47 -11.97
C LEU A 57 -8.38 26.16 -13.48
N VAL A 58 -7.21 25.86 -14.03
CA VAL A 58 -6.99 25.63 -15.46
C VAL A 58 -6.40 24.24 -15.68
N ARG A 59 -7.15 23.35 -16.33
CA ARG A 59 -6.64 22.02 -16.67
C ARG A 59 -5.50 22.12 -17.68
N ALA A 60 -4.36 21.52 -17.37
CA ALA A 60 -3.13 21.58 -18.18
C ALA A 60 -3.08 20.57 -19.34
N HIS A 61 -4.07 19.70 -19.47
CA HIS A 61 -4.10 18.64 -20.49
C HIS A 61 -5.54 18.32 -20.91
N PRO A 62 -5.78 17.93 -22.17
CA PRO A 62 -7.13 17.82 -22.71
C PRO A 62 -7.84 16.52 -22.28
N TYR A 63 -9.16 16.52 -22.41
CA TYR A 63 -9.92 15.27 -22.46
C TYR A 63 -9.63 14.51 -23.77
N LYS A 64 -9.31 13.22 -23.67
CA LYS A 64 -8.99 12.36 -24.81
C LYS A 64 -10.25 11.68 -25.32
N LYS A 65 -10.88 12.24 -26.36
CA LYS A 65 -12.14 11.73 -26.93
C LYS A 65 -12.07 10.25 -27.32
N ASN A 66 -10.95 9.81 -27.87
CA ASN A 66 -10.76 8.42 -28.32
C ASN A 66 -10.60 7.44 -27.15
N GLU A 67 -9.99 7.87 -26.04
CA GLU A 67 -9.78 7.05 -24.84
C GLU A 67 -10.94 7.16 -23.84
N LYS A 68 -11.80 8.17 -23.99
CA LYS A 68 -12.98 8.47 -23.16
C LYS A 68 -12.67 8.85 -21.71
N HIS A 69 -11.52 9.45 -21.46
CA HIS A 69 -11.15 10.02 -20.16
C HIS A 69 -10.21 11.22 -20.32
N GLY A 70 -10.03 11.98 -19.23
CA GLY A 70 -9.09 13.10 -19.20
C GLY A 70 -7.77 12.81 -18.51
N PHE A 71 -7.54 11.64 -17.91
CA PHE A 71 -6.30 11.38 -17.16
C PHE A 71 -5.02 11.32 -18.01
N ILE A 72 -3.89 11.71 -17.40
CA ILE A 72 -2.55 11.35 -17.87
C ILE A 72 -2.33 9.85 -17.61
N GLY A 73 -2.20 9.05 -18.68
CA GLY A 73 -2.19 7.59 -18.61
C GLY A 73 -0.83 6.95 -18.81
N SER A 74 0.24 7.73 -18.99
CA SER A 74 1.60 7.21 -19.17
C SER A 74 2.68 8.22 -18.79
N GLN A 75 3.89 7.73 -18.53
CA GLN A 75 5.07 8.60 -18.36
C GLN A 75 5.36 9.45 -19.59
N LYS A 76 5.20 8.91 -20.81
CA LYS A 76 5.39 9.67 -22.05
C LYS A 76 4.46 10.88 -22.10
N GLU A 77 3.17 10.64 -21.83
CA GLU A 77 2.16 11.70 -21.81
C GLU A 77 2.45 12.72 -20.71
N GLY A 78 2.80 12.27 -19.50
CA GLY A 78 3.19 13.16 -18.42
C GLY A 78 4.37 14.05 -18.80
N MET A 79 5.43 13.51 -19.41
CA MET A 79 6.56 14.32 -19.86
C MET A 79 6.16 15.35 -20.92
N GLN A 80 5.24 15.01 -21.82
CA GLN A 80 4.71 15.95 -22.81
C GLN A 80 3.90 17.08 -22.16
N VAL A 81 3.10 16.77 -21.14
CA VAL A 81 2.36 17.79 -20.37
C VAL A 81 3.33 18.72 -19.65
N PHE A 82 4.28 18.18 -18.88
CA PHE A 82 5.21 19.02 -18.10
C PHE A 82 6.18 19.83 -18.98
N ALA A 83 6.49 19.37 -20.19
CA ALA A 83 7.26 20.16 -21.16
C ALA A 83 6.47 21.35 -21.73
N GLY A 84 5.15 21.39 -21.57
CA GLY A 84 4.25 22.40 -22.14
C GLY A 84 3.64 23.38 -21.14
N ILE A 85 3.90 23.22 -19.84
CA ILE A 85 3.35 24.09 -18.79
C ILE A 85 4.41 25.03 -18.21
N ASP A 86 3.97 26.14 -17.62
CA ASP A 86 4.83 27.03 -16.85
C ASP A 86 5.43 26.31 -15.62
N PRO A 87 6.74 26.10 -15.55
CA PRO A 87 7.35 25.36 -14.44
C PRO A 87 7.27 26.12 -13.10
N LYS A 88 6.95 27.41 -13.10
CA LYS A 88 6.90 28.26 -11.90
C LYS A 88 5.48 28.49 -11.38
N CYS A 89 4.46 28.02 -12.08
CA CYS A 89 3.08 28.26 -11.69
C CYS A 89 2.69 27.43 -10.44
N ARG A 90 1.59 27.83 -9.80
CA ARG A 90 0.91 26.98 -8.83
C ARG A 90 0.33 25.78 -9.55
N LEU A 91 0.60 24.58 -9.04
CA LEU A 91 0.15 23.33 -9.62
C LEU A 91 -0.65 22.55 -8.59
N ILE A 92 -1.88 22.18 -8.95
CA ILE A 92 -2.69 21.22 -8.24
C ILE A 92 -2.64 19.88 -8.97
N VAL A 93 -2.29 18.82 -8.24
CA VAL A 93 -2.53 17.43 -8.66
C VAL A 93 -3.81 16.95 -7.99
N ALA A 94 -4.87 16.74 -8.76
CA ALA A 94 -6.17 16.33 -8.27
C ALA A 94 -6.39 14.83 -8.49
N GLU A 95 -6.61 14.07 -7.42
CA GLU A 95 -6.71 12.61 -7.42
C GLU A 95 -8.07 12.14 -6.86
N ALA A 96 -8.94 11.62 -7.73
CA ALA A 96 -10.12 10.86 -7.33
C ALA A 96 -9.92 9.34 -7.42
N VAL A 97 -8.77 8.88 -7.93
CA VAL A 97 -8.56 7.51 -8.40
C VAL A 97 -7.23 6.94 -7.96
N TRP A 98 -7.06 5.63 -8.15
CA TRP A 98 -5.74 5.01 -8.13
C TRP A 98 -4.95 5.46 -9.37
N GLN A 99 -3.68 5.79 -9.17
CA GLN A 99 -2.80 6.36 -10.19
C GLN A 99 -1.39 5.79 -10.11
N TYR A 100 -0.65 5.85 -11.21
CA TYR A 100 0.72 5.36 -11.26
C TYR A 100 1.70 6.53 -11.16
N SER A 101 2.33 6.71 -9.99
CA SER A 101 3.06 7.95 -9.66
C SER A 101 4.13 8.32 -10.68
N HIS A 102 4.82 7.32 -11.25
CA HIS A 102 5.86 7.54 -12.26
C HIS A 102 5.38 8.25 -13.54
N HIS A 103 4.07 8.29 -13.83
CA HIS A 103 3.52 9.03 -14.96
C HIS A 103 3.85 10.52 -14.86
N ILE A 104 3.72 11.12 -13.67
CA ILE A 104 3.91 12.56 -13.46
C ILE A 104 5.06 12.90 -12.52
N LEU A 105 5.57 11.96 -11.72
CA LEU A 105 6.60 12.23 -10.71
C LEU A 105 7.83 12.94 -11.29
N HIS A 106 8.30 12.52 -12.47
CA HIS A 106 9.48 13.13 -13.09
C HIS A 106 9.24 14.59 -13.49
N GLY A 107 8.01 14.93 -13.90
CA GLY A 107 7.61 16.30 -14.20
C GLY A 107 7.50 17.15 -12.94
N LEU A 108 6.98 16.56 -11.85
CA LEU A 108 6.93 17.19 -10.53
C LEU A 108 8.33 17.42 -9.94
N ILE A 109 9.31 16.56 -10.23
CA ILE A 109 10.72 16.75 -9.83
C ILE A 109 11.31 18.01 -10.48
N SER A 110 10.96 18.27 -11.75
CA SER A 110 11.44 19.44 -12.49
C SER A 110 10.59 20.71 -12.27
N HIS A 111 9.43 20.60 -11.62
CA HIS A 111 8.55 21.74 -11.38
C HIS A 111 9.11 22.64 -10.27
N GLU A 112 9.20 23.94 -10.51
CA GLU A 112 9.80 24.93 -9.60
C GLU A 112 8.76 25.61 -8.69
N GLY A 113 7.51 25.67 -9.15
CA GLY A 113 6.41 26.33 -8.44
C GLY A 113 5.82 25.51 -7.28
N PRO A 114 4.90 26.11 -6.50
CA PRO A 114 4.19 25.41 -5.44
C PRO A 114 3.35 24.24 -5.97
N ILE A 115 3.45 23.08 -5.31
CA ILE A 115 2.66 21.88 -5.59
C ILE A 115 1.67 21.63 -4.45
N LEU A 116 0.40 21.40 -4.80
CA LEU A 116 -0.63 20.91 -3.90
C LEU A 116 -1.25 19.64 -4.45
N THR A 117 -1.24 18.57 -3.67
CA THR A 117 -2.07 17.39 -3.96
C THR A 117 -3.42 17.54 -3.29
N VAL A 118 -4.49 17.23 -4.00
CA VAL A 118 -5.86 17.22 -3.46
C VAL A 118 -6.49 15.87 -3.76
N ALA A 119 -7.13 15.26 -2.76
CA ALA A 119 -7.91 14.04 -2.96
C ALA A 119 -9.35 14.18 -2.48
N ASN A 120 -10.24 13.40 -3.09
CA ASN A 120 -11.56 13.13 -2.54
C ASN A 120 -11.46 12.22 -1.29
N TRP A 121 -12.49 12.23 -0.46
CA TRP A 121 -12.65 11.28 0.63
C TRP A 121 -13.73 10.24 0.28
N SER A 122 -13.34 9.13 -0.32
CA SER A 122 -14.28 8.13 -0.83
C SER A 122 -13.72 6.71 -0.72
N GLY A 123 -14.54 5.76 -0.28
CA GLY A 123 -14.22 4.33 -0.41
C GLY A 123 -14.29 3.83 -1.86
N THR A 124 -15.26 4.36 -2.64
CA THR A 124 -15.60 3.84 -3.98
C THR A 124 -14.49 4.18 -4.96
N TRP A 125 -14.01 5.41 -4.92
CA TRP A 125 -13.00 5.93 -5.82
C TRP A 125 -11.72 6.23 -5.04
N PRO A 126 -10.63 5.44 -5.21
CA PRO A 126 -9.51 5.40 -4.28
C PRO A 126 -8.51 6.55 -4.48
N GLY A 127 -8.99 7.79 -4.57
CA GLY A 127 -8.14 8.98 -4.70
C GLY A 127 -7.24 9.21 -3.49
N LEU A 128 -7.67 8.84 -2.28
CA LEU A 128 -6.81 8.84 -1.09
C LEU A 128 -5.59 7.94 -1.27
N VAL A 129 -5.80 6.72 -1.76
CA VAL A 129 -4.74 5.73 -2.03
C VAL A 129 -3.80 6.27 -3.10
N GLY A 130 -4.35 6.77 -4.22
CA GLY A 130 -3.56 7.37 -5.30
C GLY A 130 -2.72 8.56 -4.83
N MET A 131 -3.31 9.49 -4.09
CA MET A 131 -2.63 10.65 -3.54
C MET A 131 -1.53 10.26 -2.55
N LEU A 132 -1.78 9.31 -1.65
CA LEU A 132 -0.80 8.86 -0.67
C LEU A 132 0.42 8.18 -1.31
N ASN A 133 0.21 7.40 -2.39
CA ASN A 133 1.29 6.86 -3.22
C ASN A 133 2.15 7.99 -3.82
N LEU A 134 1.50 9.00 -4.42
CA LEU A 134 2.21 10.15 -5.00
C LEU A 134 2.98 10.95 -3.95
N ASN A 135 2.35 11.19 -2.80
CA ASN A 135 2.94 11.92 -1.68
C ASN A 135 4.17 11.22 -1.12
N GLY A 136 4.11 9.89 -0.92
CA GLY A 136 5.26 9.09 -0.56
C GLY A 136 6.37 9.19 -1.60
N SER A 137 6.01 9.20 -2.89
CA SER A 137 6.95 9.25 -4.00
C SER A 137 7.66 10.60 -4.09
N MET A 138 6.92 11.71 -3.94
CA MET A 138 7.47 13.07 -3.85
C MET A 138 8.35 13.25 -2.62
N THR A 139 7.93 12.73 -1.46
CA THR A 139 8.72 12.75 -0.22
C THR A 139 10.07 12.05 -0.43
N LYS A 140 10.05 10.85 -1.02
CA LYS A 140 11.27 10.09 -1.35
C LYS A 140 12.16 10.85 -2.34
N ALA A 141 11.55 11.49 -3.35
CA ALA A 141 12.28 12.28 -4.36
C ALA A 141 12.80 13.63 -3.83
N GLY A 142 12.41 14.06 -2.63
CA GLY A 142 12.77 15.37 -2.06
C GLY A 142 11.98 16.54 -2.67
N VAL A 143 10.86 16.26 -3.33
CA VAL A 143 9.95 17.28 -3.88
C VAL A 143 9.11 17.85 -2.75
N LYS A 144 9.06 19.19 -2.64
CA LYS A 144 8.22 19.87 -1.65
C LYS A 144 6.79 19.95 -2.16
N TYR A 145 5.83 19.57 -1.33
CA TYR A 145 4.42 19.63 -1.66
C TYR A 145 3.59 19.96 -0.41
N SER A 146 2.37 20.44 -0.66
CA SER A 146 1.29 20.52 0.31
C SER A 146 0.22 19.50 -0.04
N THR A 147 -0.64 19.16 0.90
CA THR A 147 -1.71 18.19 0.68
C THR A 147 -3.00 18.64 1.35
N LEU A 148 -4.12 18.47 0.67
CA LEU A 148 -5.47 18.65 1.22
C LEU A 148 -6.38 17.49 0.80
N TRP A 149 -7.42 17.26 1.57
CA TRP A 149 -8.45 16.26 1.32
C TRP A 149 -9.78 16.80 1.82
N SER A 150 -10.87 16.37 1.21
CA SER A 150 -12.22 16.67 1.69
C SER A 150 -13.22 15.69 1.08
N GLU A 151 -14.38 15.57 1.70
CA GLU A 151 -15.53 14.85 1.16
C GLU A 151 -16.15 15.60 -0.02
N ASP A 152 -16.30 16.92 0.07
CA ASP A 152 -16.97 17.74 -0.95
C ASP A 152 -16.29 19.10 -1.24
N PHE A 153 -15.15 19.38 -0.59
CA PHE A 153 -14.39 20.63 -0.66
C PHE A 153 -15.14 21.86 -0.14
N THR A 154 -16.22 21.71 0.63
CA THR A 154 -16.98 22.84 1.19
C THR A 154 -16.68 23.12 2.65
N ASP A 155 -16.01 22.21 3.34
CA ASP A 155 -15.69 22.38 4.77
C ASP A 155 -14.73 23.56 5.02
N ASP A 156 -14.99 24.30 6.10
CA ASP A 156 -14.26 25.53 6.44
C ASP A 156 -12.74 25.28 6.58
N ALA A 157 -12.37 24.14 7.17
CA ALA A 157 -10.97 23.76 7.35
C ALA A 157 -10.25 23.57 6.01
N PHE A 158 -10.90 22.92 5.03
CA PHE A 158 -10.39 22.82 3.67
C PHE A 158 -10.27 24.19 3.00
N GLN A 159 -11.32 25.01 3.07
CA GLN A 159 -11.36 26.34 2.43
C GLN A 159 -10.27 27.28 2.96
N ASP A 160 -10.05 27.30 4.28
CA ASP A 160 -9.02 28.13 4.91
C ASP A 160 -7.60 27.67 4.56
N ASN A 161 -7.40 26.35 4.50
CA ASN A 161 -6.11 25.79 4.11
C ASN A 161 -5.84 25.98 2.60
N LEU A 162 -6.86 25.88 1.75
CA LEU A 162 -6.76 26.17 0.33
C LEU A 162 -6.38 27.63 0.10
N ARG A 163 -7.06 28.57 0.77
CA ARG A 163 -6.73 30.00 0.71
C ARG A 163 -5.29 30.26 1.17
N THR A 164 -4.89 29.63 2.28
CA THR A 164 -3.52 29.73 2.80
C THR A 164 -2.49 29.24 1.77
N TRP A 165 -2.74 28.10 1.13
CA TRP A 165 -1.83 27.56 0.11
C TRP A 165 -1.79 28.45 -1.14
N LEU A 166 -2.94 28.95 -1.60
CA LEU A 166 -3.01 29.85 -2.74
C LEU A 166 -2.20 31.14 -2.48
N ASP A 167 -2.32 31.72 -1.29
CA ASP A 167 -1.61 32.96 -0.97
C ASP A 167 -0.11 32.75 -0.69
N LYS A 168 0.25 31.67 0.00
CA LYS A 168 1.63 31.45 0.51
C LYS A 168 2.43 30.39 -0.23
N GLY A 169 1.80 29.62 -1.11
CA GLY A 169 2.40 28.46 -1.78
C GLY A 169 2.64 27.25 -0.87
N GLN A 170 2.17 27.27 0.38
CA GLN A 170 2.34 26.16 1.32
C GLN A 170 1.26 26.16 2.40
N VAL A 171 0.88 24.96 2.86
CA VAL A 171 0.10 24.73 4.07
C VAL A 171 0.79 23.67 4.92
N ARG A 172 0.67 23.77 6.25
CA ARG A 172 1.30 22.83 7.19
C ARG A 172 0.27 22.28 8.15
N HIS A 173 0.22 20.97 8.21
CA HIS A 173 -0.64 20.24 9.14
C HIS A 173 0.11 19.91 10.44
N LYS A 174 -0.63 19.83 11.54
CA LYS A 174 -0.06 19.46 12.85
C LYS A 174 0.24 17.96 12.89
N VAL A 175 1.48 17.59 13.20
CA VAL A 175 1.93 16.19 13.32
C VAL A 175 2.44 15.86 14.73
N ASN A 176 1.87 16.52 15.75
CA ASN A 176 2.25 16.38 17.17
C ASN A 176 1.93 15.00 17.78
N HIS A 177 1.18 14.14 17.09
CA HIS A 177 0.96 12.75 17.48
C HIS A 177 2.22 11.88 17.30
N ALA A 178 3.19 12.31 16.51
CA ALA A 178 4.40 11.55 16.25
C ALA A 178 5.56 11.98 17.15
N THR A 179 6.00 11.07 18.00
CA THR A 179 7.06 11.28 18.98
C THR A 179 8.33 10.54 18.53
N PRO A 180 9.48 11.22 18.33
CA PRO A 180 10.74 10.53 18.05
C PRO A 180 11.06 9.49 19.13
N LEU A 181 11.53 8.29 18.73
CA LEU A 181 11.80 7.19 19.65
C LEU A 181 12.75 7.58 20.81
N ALA A 182 13.66 8.54 20.58
CA ALA A 182 14.57 9.06 21.60
C ALA A 182 13.85 9.74 22.79
N LYS A 183 12.57 10.13 22.63
CA LYS A 183 11.73 10.73 23.69
C LYS A 183 10.74 9.73 24.29
N VAL A 184 10.71 8.49 23.81
CA VAL A 184 9.77 7.45 24.25
C VAL A 184 10.40 6.63 25.37
N LYS A 185 9.63 6.31 26.41
CA LYS A 185 10.04 5.37 27.45
C LYS A 185 10.00 3.94 26.91
N VAL A 186 11.17 3.34 26.74
CA VAL A 186 11.35 1.95 26.30
C VAL A 186 11.81 1.10 27.47
N GLY A 187 11.24 -0.10 27.63
CA GLY A 187 11.73 -1.06 28.61
C GLY A 187 13.08 -1.67 28.20
N GLN A 188 13.90 -2.02 29.19
CA GLN A 188 15.25 -2.54 28.95
C GLN A 188 15.25 -3.86 28.16
N GLN A 189 14.23 -4.70 28.36
CA GLN A 189 14.10 -5.98 27.67
C GLN A 189 13.78 -5.79 26.18
N GLU A 190 12.84 -4.89 25.86
CA GLU A 190 12.46 -4.57 24.49
C GLU A 190 13.64 -3.93 23.73
N GLN A 191 14.38 -3.02 24.39
CA GLN A 191 15.57 -2.43 23.80
C GLN A 191 16.64 -3.50 23.49
N LYS A 192 16.98 -4.34 24.48
CA LYS A 192 17.97 -5.40 24.32
C LYS A 192 17.58 -6.38 23.21
N LEU A 193 16.32 -6.77 23.15
CA LEU A 193 15.80 -7.65 22.09
C LEU A 193 15.95 -7.01 20.71
N GLY A 194 15.50 -5.77 20.55
CA GLY A 194 15.58 -5.07 19.27
C GLY A 194 17.01 -4.92 18.77
N GLU A 195 17.94 -4.52 19.66
CA GLU A 195 19.37 -4.40 19.35
C GLU A 195 20.00 -5.76 18.97
N ALA A 196 19.65 -6.84 19.70
CA ALA A 196 20.15 -8.18 19.41
C ALA A 196 19.68 -8.70 18.04
N LEU A 197 18.39 -8.53 17.71
CA LEU A 197 17.85 -8.94 16.41
C LEU A 197 18.45 -8.13 15.26
N ALA A 198 18.66 -6.82 15.43
CA ALA A 198 19.33 -5.99 14.43
C ALA A 198 20.78 -6.44 14.21
N ALA A 199 21.52 -6.73 15.28
CA ALA A 199 22.88 -7.27 15.19
C ALA A 199 22.91 -8.62 14.48
N GLN A 200 21.93 -9.49 14.78
CA GLN A 200 21.78 -10.78 14.12
C GLN A 200 21.58 -10.62 12.61
N VAL A 201 20.60 -9.82 12.16
CA VAL A 201 20.37 -9.57 10.72
C VAL A 201 21.61 -8.98 10.05
N LYS A 202 22.30 -8.04 10.70
CA LYS A 202 23.54 -7.46 10.15
C LYS A 202 24.67 -8.49 10.00
N ARG A 203 24.74 -9.48 10.89
CA ARG A 203 25.79 -10.50 10.87
C ARG A 203 25.44 -11.65 9.91
N GLU A 204 24.26 -12.21 10.06
CA GLU A 204 23.78 -13.42 9.36
C GLU A 204 23.25 -13.10 7.96
N LYS A 205 22.92 -11.82 7.72
CA LYS A 205 22.32 -11.30 6.49
C LYS A 205 20.89 -11.80 6.30
N ALA A 206 20.13 -11.12 5.45
CA ALA A 206 18.83 -11.58 5.01
C ALA A 206 18.65 -11.30 3.50
N ILE A 207 17.99 -12.21 2.80
CA ILE A 207 17.75 -12.12 1.35
C ILE A 207 16.28 -11.78 1.10
N MET A 208 16.04 -10.64 0.47
CA MET A 208 14.74 -10.19 -0.02
C MET A 208 14.61 -10.53 -1.51
N GLY A 209 13.86 -11.58 -1.84
CA GLY A 209 13.56 -11.93 -3.23
C GLY A 209 12.51 -11.00 -3.83
N VAL A 210 12.85 -10.28 -4.90
CA VAL A 210 11.96 -9.32 -5.56
C VAL A 210 11.69 -9.81 -6.97
N PHE A 211 10.46 -10.28 -7.25
CA PHE A 211 10.05 -10.69 -8.60
C PHE A 211 9.65 -9.45 -9.42
N ASP A 212 10.61 -8.94 -10.21
CA ASP A 212 10.57 -7.67 -10.94
C ASP A 212 10.30 -6.45 -10.01
N GLU A 213 11.26 -5.53 -9.89
CA GLU A 213 11.16 -4.39 -8.97
C GLU A 213 10.17 -3.32 -9.48
N GLY A 214 9.43 -2.71 -8.53
CA GLY A 214 8.54 -1.57 -8.79
C GLY A 214 7.21 -1.93 -9.43
N CYS A 215 6.15 -2.04 -8.62
CA CYS A 215 4.79 -2.27 -9.10
C CYS A 215 4.07 -0.95 -9.39
N MET A 216 3.39 -0.86 -10.54
CA MET A 216 2.48 0.25 -10.90
C MET A 216 3.06 1.67 -10.68
N GLY A 217 4.37 1.83 -10.80
CA GLY A 217 5.03 3.12 -10.59
C GLY A 217 5.02 3.64 -9.16
N MET A 218 4.83 2.77 -8.16
CA MET A 218 4.98 3.08 -6.73
C MET A 218 6.44 3.35 -6.38
N PHE A 219 6.94 4.52 -6.79
CA PHE A 219 8.32 4.91 -6.54
C PHE A 219 8.61 4.97 -5.03
N ASN A 220 7.63 5.32 -4.20
CA ASN A 220 7.72 5.32 -2.73
C ASN A 220 8.06 3.94 -2.13
N ALA A 221 7.71 2.86 -2.81
CA ALA A 221 7.80 1.50 -2.29
C ALA A 221 9.19 0.87 -2.51
N ILE A 222 9.94 1.34 -3.50
CA ILE A 222 11.28 0.84 -3.84
C ILE A 222 12.33 1.43 -2.88
N ILE A 223 13.15 0.59 -2.26
CA ILE A 223 14.28 1.00 -1.43
C ILE A 223 15.58 0.94 -2.26
N PRO A 224 16.31 2.04 -2.44
CA PRO A 224 17.64 1.99 -3.06
C PRO A 224 18.60 1.07 -2.28
N ASP A 225 19.39 0.24 -2.98
CA ASP A 225 20.33 -0.73 -2.36
C ASP A 225 21.27 -0.09 -1.34
N HIS A 226 21.76 1.13 -1.60
CA HIS A 226 22.66 1.83 -0.68
C HIS A 226 21.98 2.24 0.65
N LEU A 227 20.65 2.29 0.69
CA LEU A 227 19.87 2.47 1.92
C LEU A 227 19.49 1.14 2.56
N LEU A 228 19.23 0.09 1.76
CA LEU A 228 18.85 -1.23 2.26
C LEU A 228 20.04 -2.00 2.84
N ASN A 229 21.15 -2.09 2.11
CA ASN A 229 22.31 -2.93 2.46
C ASN A 229 22.88 -2.66 3.87
N PRO A 230 22.97 -1.40 4.37
CA PRO A 230 23.41 -1.13 5.75
C PRO A 230 22.54 -1.77 6.83
N THR A 231 21.28 -2.12 6.52
CA THR A 231 20.39 -2.81 7.45
C THR A 231 20.72 -4.29 7.63
N GLY A 232 21.55 -4.87 6.74
CA GLY A 232 21.84 -6.30 6.68
C GLY A 232 20.93 -7.09 5.74
N VAL A 233 20.02 -6.42 5.03
CA VAL A 233 19.13 -7.03 4.04
C VAL A 233 19.65 -6.72 2.63
N TYR A 234 19.58 -7.70 1.73
CA TYR A 234 20.04 -7.60 0.34
C TYR A 234 18.99 -8.13 -0.61
N LYS A 235 18.86 -7.52 -1.78
CA LYS A 235 17.89 -7.94 -2.78
C LYS A 235 18.43 -9.08 -3.63
N GLU A 236 17.67 -10.15 -3.72
CA GLU A 236 17.77 -11.11 -4.82
C GLU A 236 16.78 -10.69 -5.91
N ARG A 237 17.28 -10.33 -7.10
CA ARG A 237 16.46 -9.81 -8.19
C ARG A 237 15.95 -10.96 -9.05
N LEU A 238 14.74 -11.40 -8.74
CA LEU A 238 14.06 -12.49 -9.42
C LEU A 238 13.22 -11.95 -10.57
N SER A 239 12.93 -12.81 -11.56
CA SER A 239 12.05 -12.44 -12.68
C SER A 239 10.68 -13.10 -12.56
N GLN A 240 9.61 -12.35 -12.84
CA GLN A 240 8.27 -12.95 -12.94
C GLN A 240 8.17 -13.96 -14.08
N SER A 241 9.03 -13.86 -15.11
CA SER A 241 9.12 -14.87 -16.17
C SER A 241 9.58 -16.23 -15.64
N ALA A 242 10.51 -16.23 -14.68
CA ALA A 242 10.94 -17.44 -13.98
C ALA A 242 9.81 -17.98 -13.10
N LEU A 243 9.11 -17.12 -12.34
CA LEU A 243 7.94 -17.55 -11.56
C LEU A 243 6.86 -18.16 -12.46
N TYR A 244 6.59 -17.56 -13.62
CA TYR A 244 5.66 -18.09 -14.62
C TYR A 244 6.11 -19.46 -15.10
N TYR A 245 7.36 -19.58 -15.56
CA TYR A 245 7.91 -20.84 -16.04
C TYR A 245 7.81 -21.93 -14.97
N GLU A 246 8.27 -21.67 -13.76
CA GLU A 246 8.20 -22.61 -12.64
C GLU A 246 6.75 -23.01 -12.31
N THR A 247 5.81 -22.06 -12.37
CA THR A 247 4.37 -22.34 -12.22
C THR A 247 3.88 -23.36 -13.25
N THR A 248 4.39 -23.31 -14.49
CA THR A 248 4.03 -24.31 -15.53
C THR A 248 4.62 -25.69 -15.28
N GLN A 249 5.74 -25.78 -14.55
CA GLN A 249 6.42 -27.03 -14.24
C GLN A 249 5.78 -27.79 -13.06
N VAL A 250 5.03 -27.10 -12.18
CA VAL A 250 4.32 -27.75 -11.07
C VAL A 250 3.22 -28.69 -11.60
N SER A 251 3.19 -29.92 -11.08
CA SER A 251 2.25 -30.93 -11.54
C SER A 251 0.81 -30.58 -11.15
N LYS A 252 -0.16 -31.20 -11.84
CA LYS A 252 -1.58 -31.04 -11.48
C LYS A 252 -1.89 -31.63 -10.10
N ASP A 253 -1.27 -32.75 -9.76
CA ASP A 253 -1.53 -33.47 -8.51
C ASP A 253 -1.06 -32.67 -7.29
N GLU A 254 0.10 -32.02 -7.40
CA GLU A 254 0.60 -31.14 -6.34
C GLU A 254 -0.35 -29.94 -6.12
N ALA A 255 -0.82 -29.31 -7.20
CA ALA A 255 -1.78 -28.22 -7.12
C ALA A 255 -3.13 -28.66 -6.54
N GLN A 256 -3.60 -29.86 -6.91
CA GLN A 256 -4.84 -30.43 -6.39
C GLN A 256 -4.74 -30.73 -4.89
N ALA A 257 -3.58 -31.22 -4.42
CA ALA A 257 -3.34 -31.45 -3.00
C ALA A 257 -3.39 -30.16 -2.18
N VAL A 258 -2.83 -29.06 -2.71
CA VAL A 258 -2.94 -27.73 -2.09
C VAL A 258 -4.40 -27.28 -1.99
N ARG A 259 -5.16 -27.39 -3.08
CA ARG A 259 -6.59 -27.04 -3.09
C ARG A 259 -7.39 -27.86 -2.08
N GLN A 260 -7.24 -29.19 -2.09
CA GLN A 260 -7.93 -30.09 -1.17
C GLN A 260 -7.57 -29.80 0.29
N TRP A 261 -6.32 -29.41 0.55
CA TRP A 261 -5.91 -28.98 1.88
C TRP A 261 -6.67 -27.73 2.33
N MET A 262 -6.82 -26.73 1.44
CA MET A 262 -7.56 -25.50 1.73
C MET A 262 -9.06 -25.79 1.96
N GLU A 263 -9.68 -26.61 1.12
CA GLU A 263 -11.08 -27.05 1.29
C GLU A 263 -11.27 -27.79 2.62
N LYS A 264 -10.35 -28.70 2.99
CA LYS A 264 -10.36 -29.41 4.27
C LYS A 264 -10.20 -28.47 5.47
N LYS A 265 -9.48 -27.36 5.31
CA LYS A 265 -9.36 -26.30 6.32
C LYS A 265 -10.58 -25.39 6.40
N GLY A 266 -11.50 -25.50 5.44
CA GLY A 266 -12.80 -24.83 5.43
C GLY A 266 -12.89 -23.60 4.53
N VAL A 267 -11.95 -23.43 3.58
CA VAL A 267 -12.06 -22.36 2.58
C VAL A 267 -13.29 -22.59 1.70
N THR A 268 -14.08 -21.54 1.49
CA THR A 268 -15.22 -21.54 0.56
C THR A 268 -14.80 -20.92 -0.77
N PHE A 269 -14.68 -21.72 -1.84
CA PHE A 269 -14.41 -21.21 -3.18
C PHE A 269 -15.72 -20.89 -3.92
N GLN A 270 -15.95 -19.62 -4.27
CA GLN A 270 -17.14 -19.18 -5.00
C GLN A 270 -16.97 -19.37 -6.51
N THR A 271 -17.05 -20.63 -6.96
CA THR A 271 -16.78 -21.00 -8.35
C THR A 271 -17.98 -20.86 -9.27
N GLY A 272 -17.72 -20.59 -10.55
CA GLY A 272 -18.75 -20.61 -11.60
C GLY A 272 -18.19 -20.90 -12.98
N PRO A 273 -19.04 -21.04 -14.02
CA PRO A 273 -18.64 -21.61 -15.31
C PRO A 273 -17.89 -20.67 -16.25
N SER A 274 -17.76 -19.38 -15.92
CA SER A 274 -17.26 -18.37 -16.85
C SER A 274 -15.99 -17.74 -16.33
N HIS A 275 -14.86 -17.93 -17.01
CA HIS A 275 -13.57 -17.37 -16.62
C HIS A 275 -13.58 -15.83 -16.48
N ALA A 276 -14.36 -15.16 -17.34
CA ALA A 276 -14.47 -13.70 -17.35
C ALA A 276 -15.30 -13.15 -16.18
N LYS A 277 -16.25 -13.93 -15.64
CA LYS A 277 -17.23 -13.45 -14.64
C LYS A 277 -17.12 -14.11 -13.28
N HIS A 278 -16.67 -15.37 -13.24
CA HIS A 278 -16.62 -16.20 -12.04
C HIS A 278 -15.20 -16.68 -11.76
N LEU A 279 -14.96 -17.08 -10.51
CA LEU A 279 -13.75 -17.81 -10.18
C LEU A 279 -13.90 -19.23 -10.76
N THR A 280 -12.86 -19.76 -11.38
CA THR A 280 -12.87 -21.09 -11.98
C THR A 280 -11.85 -21.99 -11.31
N ASP A 281 -12.13 -23.28 -11.29
CA ASP A 281 -11.19 -24.31 -10.84
C ASP A 281 -9.84 -24.23 -11.54
N ALA A 282 -9.82 -23.86 -12.83
CA ALA A 282 -8.60 -23.67 -13.59
C ALA A 282 -7.76 -22.49 -13.08
N GLN A 283 -8.39 -21.39 -12.64
CA GLN A 283 -7.70 -20.28 -12.01
C GLN A 283 -7.14 -20.70 -10.64
N ILE A 284 -7.96 -21.33 -9.80
CA ILE A 284 -7.54 -21.78 -8.47
C ILE A 284 -6.34 -22.74 -8.57
N LEU A 285 -6.42 -23.75 -9.44
CA LEU A 285 -5.32 -24.70 -9.62
C LEU A 285 -4.04 -24.02 -10.12
N LYS A 286 -4.13 -23.02 -11.00
CA LYS A 286 -2.96 -22.22 -11.41
C LYS A 286 -2.38 -21.39 -10.25
N GLN A 287 -3.21 -20.82 -9.38
CA GLN A 287 -2.72 -20.15 -8.17
C GLN A 287 -2.04 -21.15 -7.22
N CYS A 288 -2.60 -22.35 -7.03
CA CYS A 288 -1.96 -23.40 -6.24
C CYS A 288 -0.58 -23.80 -6.81
N LYS A 289 -0.44 -23.86 -8.14
CA LYS A 289 0.86 -24.06 -8.79
C LYS A 289 1.83 -22.91 -8.53
N MET A 290 1.36 -21.66 -8.66
CA MET A 290 2.17 -20.46 -8.40
C MET A 290 2.64 -20.41 -6.95
N TYR A 291 1.79 -20.80 -5.98
CA TYR A 291 2.17 -20.94 -4.58
C TYR A 291 3.33 -21.92 -4.37
N ILE A 292 3.24 -23.11 -4.97
CA ILE A 292 4.32 -24.10 -4.88
C ILE A 292 5.61 -23.59 -5.53
N ALA A 293 5.50 -22.97 -6.70
CA ALA A 293 6.63 -22.38 -7.42
C ALA A 293 7.31 -21.28 -6.59
N ALA A 294 6.54 -20.35 -6.02
CA ALA A 294 7.05 -19.28 -5.17
C ALA A 294 7.81 -19.81 -3.94
N VAL A 295 7.25 -20.81 -3.24
CA VAL A 295 7.91 -21.43 -2.07
C VAL A 295 9.20 -22.16 -2.47
N ARG A 296 9.22 -22.85 -3.62
CA ARG A 296 10.43 -23.52 -4.12
C ARG A 296 11.52 -22.54 -4.50
N ILE A 297 11.17 -21.48 -5.24
CA ILE A 297 12.13 -20.43 -5.60
C ILE A 297 12.68 -19.76 -4.32
N ALA A 298 11.84 -19.47 -3.33
CA ALA A 298 12.32 -18.93 -2.06
C ALA A 298 13.34 -19.86 -1.37
N ASP A 299 13.13 -21.17 -1.37
CA ASP A 299 14.10 -22.15 -0.84
C ASP A 299 15.38 -22.24 -1.70
N ASP A 300 15.26 -22.26 -3.03
CA ASP A 300 16.40 -22.37 -3.94
C ASP A 300 17.39 -21.20 -3.78
N PHE A 301 16.87 -19.99 -3.59
CA PHE A 301 17.64 -18.76 -3.45
C PHE A 301 17.89 -18.36 -2.00
N GLY A 302 17.38 -19.13 -1.02
CA GLY A 302 17.54 -18.84 0.40
C GLY A 302 16.89 -17.52 0.84
N CYS A 303 15.76 -17.13 0.22
CA CYS A 303 15.06 -15.90 0.53
C CYS A 303 14.39 -15.95 1.92
N ASP A 304 14.67 -14.98 2.79
CA ASP A 304 13.94 -14.77 4.05
C ASP A 304 12.51 -14.24 3.81
N LEU A 305 12.33 -13.52 2.69
CA LEU A 305 11.08 -12.93 2.27
C LEU A 305 11.05 -12.80 0.75
N ILE A 306 9.86 -12.85 0.17
CA ILE A 306 9.66 -12.68 -1.28
C ILE A 306 8.52 -11.71 -1.59
N GLY A 307 8.62 -10.95 -2.67
CA GLY A 307 7.55 -10.07 -3.13
C GLY A 307 7.26 -10.32 -4.59
N ILE A 308 5.98 -10.45 -4.93
CA ILE A 308 5.51 -10.64 -6.29
C ILE A 308 4.96 -9.30 -6.80
N GLN A 309 5.53 -8.78 -7.89
CA GLN A 309 5.04 -7.53 -8.48
C GLN A 309 3.61 -7.73 -9.01
N TYR A 310 3.41 -8.85 -9.72
CA TYR A 310 2.22 -9.31 -10.40
C TYR A 310 1.70 -8.34 -11.49
N GLN A 311 1.35 -7.13 -11.09
CA GLN A 311 0.90 -6.05 -11.97
C GLN A 311 2.09 -5.28 -12.55
N GLN A 312 2.24 -5.10 -13.86
CA GLN A 312 1.30 -5.43 -14.94
C GLN A 312 1.73 -6.62 -15.80
N GLY A 313 2.93 -7.17 -15.65
CA GLY A 313 3.43 -8.23 -16.54
C GLY A 313 2.74 -9.58 -16.35
N LEU A 314 2.71 -10.10 -15.13
CA LEU A 314 2.23 -11.45 -14.85
C LEU A 314 0.71 -11.60 -14.95
N LYS A 315 -0.05 -10.51 -14.77
CA LYS A 315 -1.51 -10.49 -14.85
C LYS A 315 -2.07 -11.03 -16.17
N ASP A 316 -1.32 -10.93 -17.26
CA ASP A 316 -1.73 -11.35 -18.60
C ASP A 316 -1.46 -12.85 -18.84
N LEU A 317 -0.66 -13.48 -17.97
CA LEU A 317 -0.23 -14.87 -18.10
C LEU A 317 -0.83 -15.80 -17.04
N LEU A 318 -1.05 -15.28 -15.82
CA LEU A 318 -1.55 -16.04 -14.68
C LEU A 318 -2.75 -15.34 -14.03
N PRO A 319 -3.62 -16.10 -13.33
CA PRO A 319 -4.56 -15.49 -12.38
C PRO A 319 -3.81 -14.73 -11.29
N ALA A 320 -4.51 -13.82 -10.64
CA ALA A 320 -3.98 -12.97 -9.59
C ALA A 320 -3.33 -13.76 -8.46
N SER A 321 -2.24 -13.22 -7.92
CA SER A 321 -1.44 -13.87 -6.90
C SER A 321 -2.10 -13.82 -5.51
N ASP A 322 -3.28 -13.22 -5.34
CA ASP A 322 -3.88 -12.99 -4.01
C ASP A 322 -4.00 -14.23 -3.12
N LEU A 323 -4.56 -15.33 -3.64
CA LEU A 323 -4.63 -16.59 -2.90
C LEU A 323 -3.22 -17.08 -2.48
N VAL A 324 -2.21 -16.81 -3.30
CA VAL A 324 -0.81 -17.18 -3.05
C VAL A 324 -0.22 -16.33 -1.94
N GLU A 325 -0.31 -15.01 -2.07
CA GLU A 325 0.37 -14.04 -1.20
C GLU A 325 -0.06 -14.15 0.27
N GLY A 326 -1.36 -14.29 0.51
CA GLY A 326 -1.89 -14.46 1.87
C GLY A 326 -1.64 -15.86 2.41
N THR A 327 -1.59 -16.88 1.56
CA THR A 327 -1.14 -18.22 1.97
C THR A 327 0.33 -18.23 2.39
N LEU A 328 1.20 -17.49 1.68
CA LEU A 328 2.61 -17.35 2.03
C LEU A 328 2.79 -16.69 3.40
N ASN A 329 2.02 -15.63 3.68
CA ASN A 329 2.06 -14.89 4.95
C ASN A 329 1.45 -15.63 6.16
N ASN A 330 0.97 -16.87 6.00
CA ASN A 330 0.33 -17.64 7.07
C ASN A 330 1.21 -18.80 7.54
N ALA A 331 1.40 -18.98 8.85
CA ALA A 331 2.24 -20.07 9.37
C ALA A 331 1.60 -21.46 9.15
N ASP A 332 0.28 -21.56 9.32
CA ASP A 332 -0.52 -22.74 9.00
C ASP A 332 -0.89 -22.71 7.52
N ARG A 333 -0.04 -23.26 6.64
CA ARG A 333 -0.22 -23.24 5.19
C ARG A 333 -0.06 -24.63 4.57
N PRO A 334 -0.58 -24.86 3.34
CA PRO A 334 -0.43 -26.14 2.65
C PRO A 334 1.05 -26.54 2.51
N PRO A 335 1.44 -27.79 2.83
CA PRO A 335 2.85 -28.19 2.79
C PRO A 335 3.39 -28.20 1.35
N VAL A 336 4.61 -27.70 1.19
CA VAL A 336 5.35 -27.75 -0.08
C VAL A 336 6.63 -28.55 0.12
N ARG A 337 6.95 -29.44 -0.82
CA ARG A 337 8.19 -30.22 -0.79
C ARG A 337 9.31 -29.52 -1.58
N SER A 338 10.54 -29.67 -1.09
CA SER A 338 11.76 -29.32 -1.83
C SER A 338 11.80 -30.01 -3.20
N ARG A 339 12.59 -29.50 -4.13
CA ARG A 339 12.69 -30.04 -5.49
C ARG A 339 13.09 -31.53 -5.51
N ASP A 340 13.95 -31.95 -4.59
CA ASP A 340 14.38 -33.34 -4.42
C ASP A 340 13.37 -34.22 -3.65
N GLY A 341 12.25 -33.63 -3.19
CA GLY A 341 11.20 -34.30 -2.43
C GLY A 341 11.52 -34.60 -0.95
N ARG A 342 12.75 -34.32 -0.49
CA ARG A 342 13.26 -34.77 0.81
C ARG A 342 12.79 -33.94 2.00
N ARG A 343 12.55 -32.65 1.82
CA ARG A 343 12.18 -31.71 2.89
C ARG A 343 10.77 -31.17 2.67
N VAL A 344 10.05 -30.92 3.77
CA VAL A 344 8.89 -30.02 3.75
C VAL A 344 9.40 -28.62 4.05
N LEU A 345 9.21 -27.70 3.10
CA LEU A 345 9.75 -26.35 3.15
C LEU A 345 8.97 -25.48 4.13
N TYR A 346 9.69 -24.71 4.97
CA TYR A 346 9.18 -23.78 5.99
C TYR A 346 7.96 -24.32 6.77
N LYS A 347 8.07 -25.55 7.30
CA LYS A 347 6.96 -26.19 8.04
C LYS A 347 6.62 -25.40 9.30
N GLY A 348 5.35 -24.97 9.42
CA GLY A 348 4.87 -24.20 10.57
C GLY A 348 5.38 -22.76 10.60
N GLU A 349 5.87 -22.27 9.46
CA GLU A 349 6.44 -20.93 9.32
C GLU A 349 5.84 -20.26 8.07
N PRO A 350 5.54 -18.95 8.14
CA PRO A 350 5.22 -18.18 6.96
C PRO A 350 6.46 -18.09 6.07
N VAL A 351 6.23 -17.89 4.78
CA VAL A 351 7.23 -17.29 3.89
C VAL A 351 6.82 -15.82 3.79
N THR A 352 7.48 -14.94 4.54
CA THR A 352 7.08 -13.53 4.60
C THR A 352 6.98 -12.96 3.19
N HIS A 353 5.80 -12.45 2.85
CA HIS A 353 5.46 -11.94 1.55
C HIS A 353 5.07 -10.46 1.62
N PHE A 354 5.49 -9.68 0.63
CA PHE A 354 5.12 -8.28 0.49
C PHE A 354 4.46 -8.04 -0.87
N ASN A 355 3.15 -7.74 -0.84
CA ASN A 355 2.33 -7.51 -2.01
C ASN A 355 2.92 -6.39 -2.88
N GLU A 356 2.75 -6.51 -4.19
CA GLU A 356 3.11 -5.48 -5.17
C GLU A 356 4.59 -5.06 -5.09
N VAL A 357 5.46 -5.97 -4.65
CA VAL A 357 6.89 -5.71 -4.37
C VAL A 357 7.11 -4.41 -3.59
N ASP A 358 6.24 -4.08 -2.63
CA ASP A 358 6.50 -2.99 -1.71
C ASP A 358 7.62 -3.35 -0.73
N GLU A 359 8.85 -3.05 -1.11
CA GLU A 359 10.04 -3.40 -0.34
C GLU A 359 10.10 -2.73 1.03
N CYS A 360 9.45 -1.57 1.19
CA CYS A 360 9.28 -0.95 2.51
C CYS A 360 8.40 -1.81 3.41
N ALA A 361 7.30 -2.36 2.89
CA ALA A 361 6.49 -3.34 3.60
C ALA A 361 7.24 -4.68 3.80
N GLY A 362 8.08 -5.09 2.85
CA GLY A 362 8.92 -6.29 2.99
C GLY A 362 9.92 -6.17 4.14
N LEU A 363 10.70 -5.09 4.19
CA LEU A 363 11.66 -4.83 5.27
C LEU A 363 10.95 -4.75 6.63
N ASP A 364 9.78 -4.11 6.66
CA ASP A 364 8.92 -4.04 7.83
C ASP A 364 8.43 -5.44 8.27
N GLY A 365 7.94 -6.25 7.33
CA GLY A 365 7.45 -7.60 7.56
C GLY A 365 8.53 -8.55 8.09
N LEU A 366 9.77 -8.43 7.59
CA LEU A 366 10.91 -9.18 8.12
C LEU A 366 11.20 -8.85 9.59
N MET A 367 11.23 -7.54 9.93
CA MET A 367 11.41 -7.10 11.32
C MET A 367 10.26 -7.60 12.20
N THR A 368 9.03 -7.49 11.71
CA THR A 368 7.82 -7.99 12.40
C THR A 368 7.95 -9.46 12.71
N TYR A 369 8.23 -10.29 11.70
CA TYR A 369 8.37 -11.73 11.84
C TYR A 369 9.41 -12.11 12.91
N ARG A 370 10.61 -11.53 12.84
CA ARG A 370 11.70 -11.85 13.79
C ARG A 370 11.39 -11.43 15.22
N VAL A 371 10.81 -10.23 15.42
CA VAL A 371 10.39 -9.76 16.74
C VAL A 371 9.27 -10.63 17.29
N HIS A 372 8.21 -10.85 16.51
CA HIS A 372 7.04 -11.59 16.95
C HIS A 372 7.38 -13.04 17.28
N LYS A 373 8.17 -13.71 16.43
CA LYS A 373 8.63 -15.08 16.68
C LYS A 373 9.44 -15.20 17.97
N THR A 374 10.36 -14.27 18.22
CA THR A 374 11.18 -14.30 19.44
C THR A 374 10.36 -14.05 20.71
N MET A 375 9.27 -13.26 20.60
CA MET A 375 8.38 -12.91 21.71
C MET A 375 7.21 -13.88 21.89
N GLY A 376 7.05 -14.91 21.04
CA GLY A 376 5.88 -15.79 21.06
C GLY A 376 4.57 -15.08 20.66
N GLN A 377 4.64 -14.02 19.86
CA GLN A 377 3.48 -13.35 19.28
C GLN A 377 3.05 -14.02 17.96
N PRO A 378 1.83 -13.76 17.47
CA PRO A 378 1.41 -14.17 16.13
C PRO A 378 2.39 -13.64 15.08
N VAL A 379 2.85 -14.48 14.17
CA VAL A 379 3.90 -14.13 13.19
C VAL A 379 3.32 -13.63 11.87
N GLU A 380 2.03 -13.87 11.63
CA GLU A 380 1.31 -13.43 10.45
C GLU A 380 1.19 -11.91 10.43
N ASN A 381 1.67 -11.33 9.34
CA ASN A 381 1.63 -9.90 9.11
C ASN A 381 1.48 -9.63 7.62
N THR A 382 0.87 -8.50 7.28
CA THR A 382 0.70 -8.08 5.89
C THR A 382 0.50 -6.58 5.82
N LEU A 383 0.66 -6.03 4.62
CA LEU A 383 0.29 -4.65 4.34
C LEU A 383 -1.20 -4.56 4.00
N HIS A 384 -1.79 -3.42 4.30
CA HIS A 384 -3.11 -2.99 3.85
C HIS A 384 -3.02 -1.66 3.12
N ASP A 385 -3.92 -1.42 2.16
CA ASP A 385 -4.18 -0.04 1.74
C ASP A 385 -4.89 0.70 2.87
N MET A 386 -4.43 1.93 3.12
CA MET A 386 -5.19 2.95 3.83
C MET A 386 -6.32 3.44 2.91
N ARG A 387 -7.36 2.62 2.77
CA ARG A 387 -8.37 2.78 1.72
C ARG A 387 -9.24 4.03 1.94
N TRP A 388 -9.89 4.10 3.10
CA TRP A 388 -10.69 5.25 3.57
C TRP A 388 -11.13 5.03 5.02
N GLY A 389 -11.93 5.92 5.59
CA GLY A 389 -12.58 5.73 6.89
C GLY A 389 -13.76 6.68 7.08
N ASP A 390 -14.60 6.41 8.05
CA ASP A 390 -15.72 7.27 8.46
C ASP A 390 -16.15 6.91 9.89
N TRP A 391 -17.01 7.75 10.46
CA TRP A 391 -17.71 7.41 11.70
C TRP A 391 -18.66 6.23 11.44
N ASP A 392 -18.85 5.37 12.44
CA ASP A 392 -19.78 4.26 12.33
C ASP A 392 -21.23 4.74 12.16
N ALA A 393 -21.81 4.48 10.99
CA ALA A 393 -23.16 4.89 10.64
C ALA A 393 -24.24 4.10 11.40
N SER A 394 -23.91 2.92 11.93
CA SER A 394 -24.83 2.12 12.74
C SER A 394 -24.98 2.62 14.17
N GLY A 395 -24.05 3.46 14.65
CA GLY A 395 -24.01 3.94 16.03
C GLY A 395 -23.57 2.89 17.05
N SER A 396 -23.07 1.73 16.61
CA SER A 396 -22.53 0.68 17.47
C SER A 396 -21.23 1.11 18.18
N THR A 397 -20.51 2.07 17.60
CA THR A 397 -19.37 2.75 18.23
C THR A 397 -19.38 4.26 17.93
N LYS A 398 -18.69 5.03 18.76
CA LYS A 398 -18.43 6.47 18.54
C LYS A 398 -17.05 6.73 17.92
N GLU A 399 -16.31 5.67 17.59
CA GLU A 399 -14.96 5.76 17.07
C GLU A 399 -14.95 6.16 15.59
N TYR A 400 -13.86 6.78 15.16
CA TYR A 400 -13.55 6.94 13.75
C TYR A 400 -12.91 5.65 13.24
N VAL A 401 -13.57 4.97 12.30
CA VAL A 401 -13.17 3.62 11.88
C VAL A 401 -12.54 3.66 10.50
N TRP A 402 -11.27 3.29 10.44
CA TRP A 402 -10.56 3.06 9.19
C TRP A 402 -10.97 1.74 8.57
N VAL A 403 -11.10 1.74 7.25
CA VAL A 403 -11.16 0.56 6.41
C VAL A 403 -9.74 0.30 5.89
N PHE A 404 -9.03 -0.62 6.54
CA PHE A 404 -7.75 -1.14 6.05
C PHE A 404 -8.01 -2.33 5.15
N LEU A 405 -7.73 -2.21 3.85
CA LEU A 405 -8.31 -3.10 2.85
C LEU A 405 -7.33 -3.27 1.69
N ILE A 406 -6.40 -4.22 1.84
CA ILE A 406 -5.47 -4.66 0.80
C ILE A 406 -6.21 -5.17 -0.43
N SER A 407 -5.58 -5.03 -1.59
CA SER A 407 -6.08 -5.39 -2.92
C SER A 407 -6.26 -6.89 -3.20
N GLY A 408 -6.71 -7.67 -2.21
CA GLY A 408 -7.21 -9.04 -2.41
C GLY A 408 -6.69 -10.09 -1.43
N SER A 409 -5.68 -9.79 -0.62
CA SER A 409 -4.98 -10.84 0.12
C SER A 409 -4.51 -10.47 1.53
N VAL A 410 -4.97 -11.25 2.52
CA VAL A 410 -4.47 -11.26 3.90
C VAL A 410 -4.11 -12.69 4.32
N PRO A 411 -3.21 -12.90 5.29
CA PRO A 411 -3.06 -14.22 5.89
C PRO A 411 -4.37 -14.65 6.58
N PRO A 412 -4.86 -15.88 6.35
CA PRO A 412 -6.11 -16.34 6.97
C PRO A 412 -6.14 -16.20 8.49
N ALA A 413 -5.00 -16.26 9.19
CA ALA A 413 -4.93 -16.02 10.64
C ALA A 413 -5.38 -14.60 11.06
N HIS A 414 -5.45 -13.63 10.15
CA HIS A 414 -6.01 -12.30 10.41
C HIS A 414 -7.53 -12.29 10.34
N LEU A 415 -8.17 -13.32 9.77
CA LEU A 415 -9.61 -13.39 9.59
C LEU A 415 -10.31 -14.07 10.77
N GLU A 416 -11.56 -13.71 11.00
CA GLU A 416 -12.46 -14.44 11.89
C GLU A 416 -12.56 -15.90 11.45
N GLY A 417 -12.34 -16.85 12.37
CA GLY A 417 -12.38 -18.28 12.04
C GLY A 417 -11.18 -18.81 11.25
N GLY A 418 -10.15 -18.00 10.98
CA GLY A 418 -8.96 -18.44 10.26
C GLY A 418 -9.28 -18.85 8.81
N TRP A 419 -8.75 -19.99 8.36
CA TRP A 419 -9.08 -20.57 7.06
C TRP A 419 -10.58 -20.78 6.82
N LYS A 420 -11.37 -21.07 7.88
CA LYS A 420 -12.82 -21.25 7.75
C LYS A 420 -13.57 -19.95 7.44
N GLY A 421 -12.99 -18.80 7.78
CA GLY A 421 -13.53 -17.49 7.46
C GLY A 421 -13.20 -17.01 6.04
N VAL A 422 -12.38 -17.77 5.30
CA VAL A 422 -11.99 -17.41 3.94
C VAL A 422 -13.12 -17.77 2.98
N THR A 423 -13.63 -16.75 2.30
CA THR A 423 -14.34 -16.91 1.03
C THR A 423 -13.38 -16.48 -0.09
N SER A 424 -13.19 -17.32 -1.10
CA SER A 424 -12.37 -16.95 -2.26
C SER A 424 -13.26 -16.60 -3.43
N GLU A 425 -13.20 -15.33 -3.85
CA GLU A 425 -13.97 -14.78 -4.95
C GLU A 425 -13.06 -14.36 -6.10
N ARG A 426 -13.62 -14.23 -7.30
CA ARG A 426 -12.87 -13.74 -8.46
C ARG A 426 -12.49 -12.28 -8.26
N GLN A 427 -11.22 -11.95 -8.42
CA GLN A 427 -10.76 -10.57 -8.52
C GLN A 427 -11.58 -9.74 -9.55
N PRO A 428 -11.82 -8.43 -9.32
CA PRO A 428 -12.55 -7.58 -10.24
C PRO A 428 -11.92 -7.50 -11.63
N ALA A 429 -12.74 -7.71 -12.67
CA ALA A 429 -12.29 -7.72 -14.06
C ALA A 429 -11.69 -6.37 -14.54
N MET A 430 -12.05 -5.26 -13.89
CA MET A 430 -11.51 -3.93 -14.20
C MET A 430 -9.99 -3.89 -14.09
N TYR A 431 -9.45 -4.56 -13.07
CA TYR A 431 -8.02 -4.54 -12.71
C TYR A 431 -7.31 -5.84 -13.08
N PHE A 432 -8.02 -6.97 -13.03
CA PHE A 432 -7.48 -8.33 -13.16
C PHE A 432 -8.21 -9.08 -14.30
N PRO A 433 -7.73 -8.98 -15.55
CA PRO A 433 -8.41 -9.59 -16.70
C PRO A 433 -8.51 -11.11 -16.56
N ASN A 434 -7.43 -11.77 -16.12
CA ASN A 434 -7.39 -13.22 -15.86
C ASN A 434 -8.02 -13.63 -14.51
N GLY A 435 -8.65 -12.72 -13.77
CA GLY A 435 -9.26 -12.98 -12.46
C GLY A 435 -8.26 -13.60 -11.48
N GLY A 436 -8.68 -14.62 -10.74
CA GLY A 436 -7.93 -15.21 -9.63
C GLY A 436 -8.72 -15.11 -8.33
N GLY A 437 -8.58 -16.11 -7.47
CA GLY A 437 -9.23 -16.16 -6.16
C GLY A 437 -8.56 -15.23 -5.17
N THR A 438 -9.35 -14.46 -4.42
CA THR A 438 -8.91 -13.63 -3.30
C THR A 438 -8.87 -14.43 -1.99
N ILE A 439 -8.33 -13.83 -0.93
CA ILE A 439 -8.57 -14.26 0.45
C ILE A 439 -9.46 -13.20 1.10
N LYS A 440 -10.78 -13.29 0.87
CA LYS A 440 -11.78 -12.41 1.48
C LYS A 440 -12.23 -12.95 2.83
N GLY A 441 -12.43 -12.02 3.77
CA GLY A 441 -13.09 -12.25 5.05
C GLY A 441 -13.13 -10.97 5.87
N ILE A 442 -13.76 -11.03 7.04
CA ILE A 442 -13.73 -9.97 8.05
C ILE A 442 -12.54 -10.24 8.97
N SER A 443 -11.73 -9.21 9.20
CA SER A 443 -10.58 -9.32 10.10
C SER A 443 -11.03 -9.51 11.54
N LYS A 444 -10.38 -10.42 12.27
CA LYS A 444 -10.76 -10.75 13.64
C LYS A 444 -10.50 -9.61 14.61
N LEU A 445 -11.26 -9.58 15.70
CA LEU A 445 -11.04 -8.66 16.81
C LEU A 445 -9.66 -8.84 17.42
N GLY A 446 -9.01 -7.75 17.81
CA GLY A 446 -7.75 -7.84 18.50
C GLY A 446 -6.91 -6.57 18.50
N GLU A 447 -5.78 -6.68 19.19
CA GLU A 447 -4.80 -5.62 19.35
C GLU A 447 -3.74 -5.74 18.25
N ILE A 448 -3.53 -4.66 17.50
CA ILE A 448 -2.61 -4.68 16.36
C ILE A 448 -1.54 -3.62 16.48
N VAL A 449 -0.32 -3.94 16.08
CA VAL A 449 0.73 -2.97 15.79
C VAL A 449 0.59 -2.60 14.32
N TRP A 450 0.53 -1.30 14.04
CA TRP A 450 0.67 -0.82 12.67
C TRP A 450 2.02 -0.13 12.49
N SER A 451 2.59 -0.21 11.29
CA SER A 451 3.82 0.51 10.97
C SER A 451 4.01 0.79 9.49
N ARG A 452 4.94 1.69 9.19
CA ARG A 452 5.39 1.96 7.83
C ARG A 452 6.85 2.36 7.80
N VAL A 453 7.66 1.63 7.05
CA VAL A 453 8.97 2.10 6.56
C VAL A 453 8.77 3.03 5.37
N PHE A 454 9.52 4.12 5.30
CA PHE A 454 9.49 5.05 4.17
C PHE A 454 10.84 5.75 3.99
N ILE A 455 11.00 6.46 2.88
CA ILE A 455 12.21 7.23 2.58
C ILE A 455 11.89 8.71 2.57
N GLU A 456 12.64 9.48 3.35
CA GLU A 456 12.58 10.93 3.36
C GLU A 456 13.99 11.46 3.62
N ASN A 457 14.39 12.55 2.95
CA ASN A 457 15.72 13.15 3.08
C ASN A 457 16.85 12.14 2.86
N LYS A 458 16.66 11.22 1.90
CA LYS A 458 17.63 10.15 1.56
C LYS A 458 17.96 9.22 2.74
N LYS A 459 17.03 9.04 3.68
CA LYS A 459 17.17 8.11 4.81
C LYS A 459 15.96 7.22 4.95
N LEU A 460 16.17 6.01 5.44
CA LEU A 460 15.10 5.14 5.91
C LEU A 460 14.51 5.70 7.21
N LYS A 461 13.20 5.79 7.25
CA LYS A 461 12.42 6.18 8.41
C LYS A 461 11.35 5.16 8.69
N MET A 462 10.89 5.11 9.93
CA MET A 462 9.81 4.21 10.33
C MET A 462 8.86 4.89 11.31
N ASP A 463 7.58 4.84 10.99
CA ASP A 463 6.50 5.20 11.90
C ASP A 463 5.84 3.93 12.42
N LEU A 464 5.56 3.88 13.73
CA LEU A 464 4.83 2.78 14.37
C LEU A 464 3.73 3.32 15.28
N GLY A 465 2.62 2.61 15.39
CA GLY A 465 1.59 2.93 16.38
C GLY A 465 0.74 1.73 16.77
N ARG A 466 -0.18 1.99 17.69
CA ARG A 466 -1.15 1.01 18.19
C ARG A 466 -2.51 1.25 17.56
N ALA A 467 -3.25 0.17 17.32
CA ALA A 467 -4.66 0.21 16.94
C ALA A 467 -5.39 -1.03 17.46
N GLY A 468 -6.71 -0.96 17.50
CA GLY A 468 -7.59 -2.11 17.74
C GLY A 468 -8.42 -2.41 16.50
N VAL A 469 -8.61 -3.71 16.21
CA VAL A 469 -9.60 -4.17 15.26
C VAL A 469 -10.90 -4.41 16.02
N ILE A 470 -11.96 -3.73 15.59
CA ILE A 470 -13.25 -3.71 16.28
C ILE A 470 -14.32 -4.46 15.49
N GLU A 471 -15.38 -4.85 16.19
CA GLU A 471 -16.56 -5.44 15.58
C GLU A 471 -17.46 -4.31 15.08
N LEU A 472 -18.03 -4.48 13.89
CA LEU A 472 -19.15 -3.68 13.41
C LEU A 472 -20.29 -4.62 13.03
N PRO A 473 -21.55 -4.20 13.15
CA PRO A 473 -22.69 -4.98 12.67
C PRO A 473 -22.50 -5.42 11.21
N GLN A 474 -23.04 -6.58 10.86
CA GLN A 474 -22.90 -7.14 9.51
C GLN A 474 -23.41 -6.19 8.42
N GLU A 475 -24.48 -5.45 8.68
CA GLU A 475 -25.04 -4.45 7.74
C GLU A 475 -24.05 -3.31 7.47
N GLU A 476 -23.39 -2.80 8.53
CA GLU A 476 -22.39 -1.75 8.38
C GLU A 476 -21.13 -2.27 7.67
N THR A 477 -20.73 -3.50 7.97
CA THR A 477 -19.63 -4.16 7.25
C THR A 477 -19.95 -4.30 5.76
N GLU A 478 -21.18 -4.73 5.42
CA GLU A 478 -21.63 -4.85 4.04
C GLU A 478 -21.67 -3.49 3.33
N ARG A 479 -22.18 -2.45 3.99
CA ARG A 479 -22.15 -1.07 3.46
C ARG A 479 -20.73 -0.66 3.08
N ARG A 480 -19.76 -0.88 3.97
CA ARG A 480 -18.34 -0.54 3.73
C ARG A 480 -17.70 -1.38 2.63
N TRP A 481 -18.05 -2.66 2.52
CA TRP A 481 -17.62 -3.52 1.41
C TRP A 481 -18.16 -3.03 0.07
N GLN A 482 -19.47 -2.75 -0.02
CA GLN A 482 -20.09 -2.24 -1.24
C GLN A 482 -19.58 -0.84 -1.62
N ALA A 483 -19.21 -0.05 -0.63
CA ALA A 483 -18.54 1.24 -0.84
C ALA A 483 -17.06 1.09 -1.24
N THR A 484 -16.48 -0.11 -1.38
CA THR A 484 -15.06 -0.30 -1.73
C THR A 484 -14.87 -1.38 -2.79
N THR A 485 -14.51 -2.59 -2.39
CA THR A 485 -14.29 -3.74 -3.27
C THR A 485 -14.70 -4.99 -2.50
N PRO A 486 -15.94 -5.49 -2.67
CA PRO A 486 -16.49 -6.57 -1.86
C PRO A 486 -15.71 -7.89 -1.92
N GLN A 487 -14.89 -8.09 -2.95
CA GLN A 487 -14.06 -9.29 -3.14
C GLN A 487 -12.82 -9.29 -2.25
N TRP A 488 -12.51 -8.19 -1.56
CA TRP A 488 -11.28 -7.99 -0.79
C TRP A 488 -11.52 -8.14 0.72
N PRO A 489 -10.49 -8.54 1.50
CA PRO A 489 -10.60 -8.66 2.95
C PRO A 489 -10.74 -7.29 3.62
N ILE A 490 -11.65 -7.16 4.57
CA ILE A 490 -11.92 -5.90 5.27
C ILE A 490 -11.43 -5.95 6.72
N MET A 491 -10.80 -4.86 7.15
CA MET A 491 -10.42 -4.63 8.54
C MET A 491 -10.99 -3.30 9.01
N HIS A 492 -11.73 -3.34 10.11
CA HIS A 492 -12.28 -2.19 10.80
C HIS A 492 -11.33 -1.77 11.92
N ALA A 493 -10.47 -0.80 11.64
CA ALA A 493 -9.38 -0.42 12.55
C ALA A 493 -9.61 0.94 13.22
N VAL A 494 -9.33 1.03 14.52
CA VAL A 494 -9.33 2.27 15.29
C VAL A 494 -7.91 2.56 15.78
N THR A 495 -7.31 3.65 15.29
CA THR A 495 -5.96 4.08 15.66
C THR A 495 -5.96 4.83 16.99
N TYR A 496 -5.09 4.43 17.93
CA TYR A 496 -5.06 5.04 19.26
C TYR A 496 -4.31 6.36 19.29
N GLY A 497 -5.00 7.46 19.61
CA GLY A 497 -4.40 8.78 19.75
C GLY A 497 -3.89 9.40 18.43
N VAL A 498 -4.31 8.85 17.29
CA VAL A 498 -4.04 9.40 15.95
C VAL A 498 -5.38 9.65 15.28
N SER A 499 -5.70 10.91 15.01
CA SER A 499 -6.92 11.27 14.27
C SER A 499 -6.77 11.00 12.77
N ARG A 500 -7.90 11.00 12.05
CA ARG A 500 -7.95 10.98 10.57
C ARG A 500 -6.95 11.95 9.95
N ASP A 501 -7.06 13.21 10.32
CA ASP A 501 -6.29 14.30 9.71
C ASP A 501 -4.81 14.25 10.10
N GLN A 502 -4.51 13.79 11.32
CA GLN A 502 -3.14 13.55 11.76
C GLN A 502 -2.47 12.43 10.95
N MET A 503 -3.19 11.34 10.69
CA MET A 503 -2.69 10.26 9.85
C MET A 503 -2.41 10.75 8.43
N MET A 504 -3.37 11.45 7.80
CA MET A 504 -3.20 12.00 6.45
C MET A 504 -2.07 13.03 6.33
N ALA A 505 -1.86 13.84 7.38
CA ALA A 505 -0.80 14.82 7.43
C ALA A 505 0.61 14.22 7.43
N ARG A 506 0.77 12.99 7.94
CA ARG A 506 2.07 12.38 8.20
C ARG A 506 2.38 11.18 7.32
N HIS A 507 1.42 10.27 7.12
CA HIS A 507 1.66 8.97 6.51
C HIS A 507 2.21 9.09 5.08
N LYS A 508 3.32 8.40 4.80
CA LYS A 508 4.12 8.57 3.56
C LYS A 508 3.98 7.39 2.59
N SER A 509 2.81 6.77 2.54
CA SER A 509 2.51 5.67 1.63
C SER A 509 1.01 5.45 1.52
N ASN A 510 0.55 4.82 0.45
CA ASN A 510 -0.79 4.23 0.41
C ASN A 510 -0.92 3.00 1.33
N HIS A 511 0.19 2.30 1.57
CA HIS A 511 0.22 1.08 2.38
C HIS A 511 0.53 1.31 3.87
N ILE A 512 -0.03 0.46 4.72
CA ILE A 512 0.25 0.34 6.16
C ILE A 512 0.46 -1.13 6.54
N GLN A 513 1.56 -1.46 7.22
CA GLN A 513 1.83 -2.82 7.69
C GLN A 513 1.05 -3.09 8.97
N VAL A 514 0.46 -4.28 9.11
CA VAL A 514 -0.31 -4.69 10.29
C VAL A 514 0.13 -6.07 10.80
N ALA A 515 0.25 -6.19 12.12
CA ALA A 515 0.44 -7.46 12.81
C ALA A 515 -0.35 -7.52 14.12
N TYR A 516 -0.99 -8.66 14.37
CA TYR A 516 -1.71 -8.93 15.63
C TYR A 516 -0.74 -9.26 16.77
N ALA A 517 -1.19 -8.98 17.99
CA ALA A 517 -0.53 -9.38 19.23
C ALA A 517 -1.53 -10.03 20.18
N ASN A 518 -1.04 -10.80 21.14
CA ASN A 518 -1.88 -11.60 22.05
C ASN A 518 -2.69 -10.74 23.04
N SER A 519 -2.19 -9.56 23.38
CA SER A 519 -2.81 -8.64 24.34
C SER A 519 -2.33 -7.21 24.12
N ALA A 520 -3.07 -6.21 24.62
CA ALA A 520 -2.70 -4.80 24.46
C ALA A 520 -1.31 -4.48 25.04
N VAL A 521 -0.97 -5.11 26.18
CA VAL A 521 0.34 -4.93 26.84
C VAL A 521 1.46 -5.56 26.02
N GLU A 522 1.26 -6.78 25.52
CA GLU A 522 2.27 -7.44 24.66
C GLU A 522 2.44 -6.70 23.33
N ALA A 523 1.37 -6.11 22.82
CA ALA A 523 1.39 -5.34 21.60
C ALA A 523 2.15 -4.01 21.75
N ASP A 524 2.08 -3.36 22.92
CA ASP A 524 2.95 -2.24 23.28
C ASP A 524 4.43 -2.69 23.29
N LYS A 525 4.73 -3.83 23.92
CA LYS A 525 6.11 -4.36 24.00
C LYS A 525 6.66 -4.75 22.63
N ALA A 526 5.88 -5.43 21.79
CA ALA A 526 6.27 -5.85 20.45
C ALA A 526 6.56 -4.64 19.56
N MET A 527 5.71 -3.61 19.61
CA MET A 527 5.94 -2.34 18.91
C MET A 527 7.26 -1.68 19.34
N LEU A 528 7.52 -1.60 20.66
CA LEU A 528 8.73 -0.98 21.20
C LEU A 528 10.00 -1.78 20.85
N ALA A 529 9.94 -3.11 20.91
CA ALA A 529 11.05 -3.97 20.50
C ALA A 529 11.37 -3.79 18.99
N LYS A 530 10.33 -3.75 18.15
CA LYS A 530 10.46 -3.47 16.71
C LYS A 530 11.03 -2.08 16.44
N ALA A 531 10.58 -1.06 17.17
CA ALA A 531 11.11 0.29 17.07
C ALA A 531 12.62 0.34 17.43
N CYS A 532 13.03 -0.37 18.47
CA CYS A 532 14.44 -0.52 18.84
C CYS A 532 15.26 -1.26 17.77
N MET A 533 14.71 -2.34 17.19
CA MET A 533 15.33 -3.04 16.07
C MET A 533 15.55 -2.12 14.87
N ALA A 534 14.51 -1.38 14.45
CA ALA A 534 14.59 -0.44 13.34
C ALA A 534 15.63 0.66 13.58
N LYS A 535 15.67 1.23 14.79
CA LYS A 535 16.70 2.20 15.19
C LYS A 535 18.11 1.60 15.13
N ALA A 536 18.30 0.39 15.65
CA ALA A 536 19.59 -0.30 15.61
C ALA A 536 20.01 -0.73 14.19
N MET A 537 19.06 -0.90 13.27
CA MET A 537 19.28 -1.09 11.83
C MET A 537 19.65 0.22 11.10
N GLY A 538 19.53 1.38 11.75
CA GLY A 538 19.95 2.68 11.22
C GLY A 538 18.81 3.59 10.76
N MET A 539 17.56 3.27 11.09
CA MET A 539 16.39 4.07 10.69
C MET A 539 16.12 5.21 11.67
N GLU A 540 15.55 6.32 11.18
CA GLU A 540 14.93 7.33 12.04
C GLU A 540 13.51 6.89 12.42
N VAL A 541 13.25 6.68 13.71
CA VAL A 541 12.01 6.06 14.20
C VAL A 541 11.14 7.04 14.98
N ALA A 542 9.83 7.04 14.70
CA ALA A 542 8.83 7.72 15.49
C ALA A 542 7.71 6.78 15.94
N ILE A 543 7.22 7.02 17.16
CA ILE A 543 6.03 6.37 17.72
C ILE A 543 4.86 7.34 17.63
N CYS A 544 3.78 6.89 17.00
CA CYS A 544 2.60 7.66 16.69
C CYS A 544 1.46 7.34 17.67
N GLY A 545 0.80 8.40 18.15
CA GLY A 545 -0.40 8.30 18.96
C GLY A 545 -0.13 7.93 20.42
N THR A 546 -0.99 7.07 20.99
CA THR A 546 -1.00 6.73 22.41
C THR A 546 -1.12 5.22 22.62
N LYS A 547 -1.00 4.78 23.87
CA LYS A 547 -1.43 3.44 24.28
C LYS A 547 -2.95 3.33 24.21
N LYS A 548 -3.49 2.12 24.23
CA LYS A 548 -4.96 1.88 24.31
C LYS A 548 -5.65 2.66 25.44
N SER A 549 -4.97 2.82 26.58
CA SER A 549 -5.46 3.61 27.72
C SER A 549 -5.56 5.13 27.49
N GLY A 550 -5.15 5.63 26.32
CA GLY A 550 -5.02 7.07 26.04
C GLY A 550 -3.73 7.70 26.56
N LYS A 551 -2.94 6.99 27.38
CA LYS A 551 -1.67 7.49 27.90
C LYS A 551 -0.60 7.61 26.80
N GLY A 552 0.11 8.73 26.78
CA GLY A 552 1.25 8.97 25.88
C GLY A 552 2.46 8.06 26.15
N TRP A 553 3.42 8.09 25.24
CA TRP A 553 4.62 7.23 25.24
C TRP A 553 5.82 7.79 26.00
N THR A 554 5.75 9.05 26.42
CA THR A 554 6.86 9.82 27.02
C THR A 554 6.98 9.69 28.53
#